data_AF-A0A9P1IC85-F1
#
_entry.id   AF-A0A9P1IC85-F1
#
_cell.length_a   1.000
_cell.length_b   1.000
_cell.length_c   1.000
_cell.angle_alpha   90.00
_cell.angle_beta   90.00
_cell.angle_gamma   90.00
#
_symmetry.space_group_name_H-M   'P 1'
#
loop_
_entity.id
_entity.type
_entity.pdbx_description
1 polymer ?
#
loop_
_entity_poly.entity_id
_entity_poly.type
_entity_poly.pdbx_seq_one_letter_code
_entity_poly.pdbx_strand_id
1 'polypeptide(L)'
;MASPLQTTTIVTFGASTGKLLAWRDTMSGMEIQIKNLETKLEQQHKDHRDHINWIFENLHKQNREIAEIGQGRLKHELSKIWEGFSKKIDKLKSESIKEMETMRNDMLERKRRREEEEEVQVETQEQLQVEPTKRSRTEKEVQRILCTPATIREGRSLCVYCRERHYSDECYGIVDIETRKEIVKNSNRCKRCLGDKQNHTTCNKKCHYCDSRNHHSSLCPKPENQFTS
;
A
#
# COMPACT_ATOMS: atom_id res chain seq x y z
N MET A 1 27.54 135.64 3.05
CA MET A 1 26.66 134.93 3.99
C MET A 1 25.74 134.01 3.20
N ALA A 2 25.60 132.77 3.69
CA ALA A 2 24.59 131.75 3.40
C ALA A 2 24.37 131.24 1.95
N SER A 3 24.75 129.97 1.74
CA SER A 3 24.38 129.10 0.62
C SER A 3 22.90 128.70 0.66
N PRO A 4 22.23 128.45 -0.48
CA PRO A 4 20.96 127.72 -0.50
C PRO A 4 21.20 126.21 -0.60
N LEU A 5 20.66 125.47 0.36
CA LEU A 5 20.64 124.02 0.44
C LEU A 5 19.88 123.40 -0.75
N GLN A 6 20.51 122.45 -1.44
CA GLN A 6 19.80 121.57 -2.39
C GLN A 6 18.90 120.62 -1.61
N THR A 7 17.60 120.66 -1.90
CA THR A 7 16.61 119.77 -1.30
C THR A 7 16.59 118.46 -2.08
N THR A 8 17.25 117.44 -1.55
CA THR A 8 17.18 116.07 -2.10
C THR A 8 15.82 115.48 -1.76
N THR A 9 14.95 115.34 -2.76
CA THR A 9 13.70 114.58 -2.63
C THR A 9 14.05 113.10 -2.51
N ILE A 10 14.00 112.57 -1.28
CA ILE A 10 14.06 111.13 -1.03
C ILE A 10 12.71 110.54 -1.45
N VAL A 11 12.69 109.83 -2.58
CA VAL A 11 11.55 109.01 -2.98
C VAL A 11 11.50 107.80 -2.03
N THR A 12 10.54 107.80 -1.11
CA THR A 12 10.31 106.70 -0.18
C THR A 12 9.65 105.52 -0.90
N PHE A 13 10.42 104.46 -1.18
CA PHE A 13 9.90 103.15 -1.59
C PHE A 13 9.27 102.43 -0.38
N GLY A 14 8.09 102.88 0.06
CA GLY A 14 7.40 102.35 1.26
C GLY A 14 6.27 101.33 1.00
N ALA A 15 5.86 101.10 -0.26
CA ALA A 15 4.61 100.37 -0.56
C ALA A 15 4.78 98.88 -0.96
N SER A 16 6.00 98.40 -1.23
CA SER A 16 6.25 97.04 -1.71
C SER A 16 6.54 96.02 -0.60
N THR A 17 7.00 96.47 0.57
CA THR A 17 7.41 95.59 1.68
C THR A 17 6.23 94.94 2.42
N GLY A 18 5.12 95.66 2.59
CA GLY A 18 3.92 95.14 3.26
C GLY A 18 3.24 93.99 2.52
N LYS A 19 3.24 94.02 1.17
CA LYS A 19 2.69 92.94 0.35
C LYS A 19 3.53 91.67 0.40
N LEU A 20 4.86 91.82 0.48
CA LEU A 20 5.78 90.68 0.61
C LEU A 20 5.68 90.00 1.98
N LEU A 21 5.46 90.77 3.05
CA LEU A 21 5.22 90.23 4.39
C LEU A 21 3.89 89.45 4.47
N ALA A 22 2.80 90.02 3.96
CA ALA A 22 1.50 89.33 3.92
C ALA A 22 1.55 88.02 3.10
N TRP A 23 2.29 88.01 1.99
CA TRP A 23 2.51 86.79 1.20
C TRP A 23 3.32 85.75 1.98
N ARG A 24 4.39 86.16 2.68
CA ARG A 24 5.19 85.26 3.54
C ARG A 24 4.36 84.60 4.64
N ASP A 25 3.49 85.37 5.30
CA ASP A 25 2.63 84.86 6.37
C ASP A 25 1.59 83.88 5.82
N THR A 26 1.03 84.19 4.64
CA THR A 26 0.11 83.28 3.92
C THR A 26 0.80 81.96 3.55
N MET A 27 2.02 82.03 3.00
CA MET A 27 2.82 80.84 2.65
C MET A 27 3.17 80.01 3.89
N SER A 28 3.58 80.64 5.00
CA SER A 28 3.81 79.94 6.27
C SER A 28 2.54 79.25 6.78
N GLY A 29 1.38 79.89 6.65
CA GLY A 29 0.09 79.31 7.00
C GLY A 29 -0.24 78.08 6.15
N MET A 30 0.01 78.14 4.84
CA MET A 30 -0.17 77.01 3.92
C MET A 30 0.79 75.86 4.24
N GLU A 31 2.06 76.14 4.56
CA GLU A 31 3.04 75.12 4.95
C GLU A 31 2.61 74.36 6.21
N ILE A 32 2.05 75.06 7.20
CA ILE A 32 1.50 74.43 8.41
C ILE A 32 0.30 73.54 8.05
N GLN A 33 -0.59 74.01 7.17
CA GLN A 33 -1.74 73.22 6.73
C GLN A 33 -1.31 71.95 5.98
N ILE A 34 -0.31 72.04 5.11
CA ILE A 34 0.24 70.88 4.39
C ILE A 34 0.79 69.85 5.38
N LYS A 35 1.62 70.26 6.34
CA LYS A 35 2.15 69.36 7.38
C LYS A 35 1.06 68.70 8.21
N ASN A 36 -0.01 69.43 8.54
CA ASN A 36 -1.16 68.89 9.25
C ASN A 36 -1.94 67.87 8.42
N LEU A 37 -1.99 68.03 7.09
CA LEU A 37 -2.62 67.05 6.20
C LEU A 37 -1.75 65.82 6.01
N GLU A 38 -0.44 65.99 5.85
CA GLU A 38 0.53 64.89 5.76
C GLU A 38 0.47 63.99 6.99
N THR A 39 0.53 64.58 8.19
CA THR A 39 0.43 63.83 9.45
C THR A 39 -0.90 63.10 9.61
N LYS A 40 -2.03 63.71 9.19
CA LYS A 40 -3.33 63.03 9.18
C LYS A 40 -3.37 61.85 8.22
N LEU A 41 -2.80 62.01 7.02
CA LEU A 41 -2.73 60.95 6.03
C LEU A 41 -1.86 59.79 6.52
N GLU A 42 -0.71 60.10 7.12
CA GLU A 42 0.19 59.09 7.73
C GLU A 42 -0.51 58.33 8.86
N GLN A 43 -1.23 59.02 9.74
CA GLN A 43 -1.99 58.39 10.81
C GLN A 43 -3.08 57.48 10.24
N GLN A 44 -3.84 57.95 9.24
CA GLN A 44 -4.86 57.14 8.59
C GLN A 44 -4.28 55.88 7.93
N HIS A 45 -3.12 56.01 7.26
CA HIS A 45 -2.42 54.88 6.67
C HIS A 45 -1.94 53.88 7.73
N LYS A 46 -1.48 54.37 8.88
CA LYS A 46 -1.12 53.53 10.02
C LYS A 46 -2.33 52.77 10.57
N ASP A 47 -3.43 53.47 10.81
CA ASP A 47 -4.67 52.87 11.32
C ASP A 47 -5.21 51.79 10.37
N HIS A 48 -5.19 52.06 9.06
CA HIS A 48 -5.56 51.06 8.05
C HIS A 48 -4.64 49.84 8.08
N ARG A 49 -3.31 50.05 8.19
CA ARG A 49 -2.34 48.95 8.27
C ARG A 49 -2.58 48.09 9.51
N ASP A 50 -2.78 48.72 10.66
CA ASP A 50 -3.01 48.04 11.93
C ASP A 50 -4.32 47.26 11.90
N HIS A 51 -5.38 47.81 11.30
CA HIS A 51 -6.65 47.10 11.09
C HIS A 51 -6.48 45.90 10.14
N ILE A 52 -5.76 46.06 9.04
CA ILE A 52 -5.46 44.96 8.10
C ILE A 52 -4.70 43.84 8.81
N ASN A 53 -3.67 44.18 9.60
CA ASN A 53 -2.90 43.21 10.37
C ASN A 53 -3.79 42.47 11.37
N TRP A 54 -4.66 43.18 12.09
CA TRP A 54 -5.63 42.58 13.01
C TRP A 54 -6.57 41.59 12.30
N ILE A 55 -7.07 41.93 11.11
CA ILE A 55 -7.91 41.02 10.31
C ILE A 55 -7.13 39.74 9.97
N PHE A 56 -5.88 39.86 9.52
CA PHE A 56 -5.05 38.71 9.17
C PHE A 56 -4.78 37.80 10.38
N GLU A 57 -4.41 38.38 11.53
CA GLU A 57 -4.16 37.61 12.74
C GLU A 57 -5.41 36.82 13.18
N ASN A 58 -6.57 37.46 13.13
CA ASN A 58 -7.82 36.81 13.52
C ASN A 58 -8.23 35.71 12.53
N LEU A 59 -8.07 35.93 11.22
CA LEU A 59 -8.32 34.93 10.19
C LEU A 59 -7.37 33.73 10.33
N HIS A 60 -6.08 33.98 10.62
CA HIS A 60 -5.11 32.91 10.88
C HIS A 60 -5.47 32.10 12.12
N LYS A 61 -5.98 32.75 13.17
CA LYS A 61 -6.48 32.05 14.37
C LYS A 61 -7.66 31.15 14.04
N GLN A 62 -8.67 31.66 13.35
CA GLN A 62 -9.84 30.87 12.92
C GLN A 62 -9.45 29.70 12.02
N ASN A 63 -8.53 29.90 11.07
CA ASN A 63 -8.07 28.83 10.19
C ASN A 63 -7.35 27.71 10.95
N ARG A 64 -6.59 28.03 12.01
CA ARG A 64 -5.97 27.01 12.88
C ARG A 64 -7.01 26.20 13.64
N GLU A 65 -7.99 26.87 14.23
CA GLU A 65 -9.09 26.22 14.96
C GLU A 65 -9.89 25.27 14.04
N ILE A 66 -10.20 25.71 12.82
CA ILE A 66 -10.87 24.87 11.81
C ILE A 66 -10.02 23.65 11.43
N ALA A 67 -8.70 23.83 11.25
CA ALA A 67 -7.80 22.74 10.91
C ALA A 67 -7.72 21.69 12.03
N GLU A 68 -7.67 22.11 13.28
CA GLU A 68 -7.67 21.22 14.45
C GLU A 68 -8.98 20.42 14.55
N ILE A 69 -10.14 21.08 14.36
CA ILE A 69 -11.45 20.41 14.33
C ILE A 69 -11.51 19.38 13.19
N GLY A 70 -11.02 19.75 12.00
CA GLY A 70 -10.99 18.86 10.84
C GLY A 70 -10.13 17.62 11.06
N GLN A 71 -8.91 17.80 11.59
CA GLN A 71 -8.00 16.70 11.90
C GLN A 71 -8.54 15.80 13.03
N GLY A 72 -9.14 16.38 14.07
CA GLY A 72 -9.76 15.63 15.16
C GLY A 72 -10.90 14.74 14.66
N ARG A 73 -11.80 15.29 13.83
CA ARG A 73 -12.91 14.54 13.25
C ARG A 73 -12.44 13.43 12.32
N LEU A 74 -11.47 13.71 11.46
CA LEU A 74 -10.90 12.70 10.55
C LEU A 74 -10.23 11.56 11.32
N LYS A 75 -9.44 11.89 12.35
CA LYS A 75 -8.78 10.90 13.21
C LYS A 75 -9.79 10.00 13.92
N HIS A 76 -10.88 10.58 14.42
CA HIS A 76 -11.96 9.82 15.07
C HIS A 76 -12.65 8.85 14.10
N GLU A 77 -13.01 9.30 12.89
CA GLU A 77 -13.65 8.43 11.90
C GLU A 77 -12.72 7.33 11.40
N LEU A 78 -11.43 7.62 11.19
CA LEU A 78 -10.44 6.60 10.85
C LEU A 78 -10.26 5.57 11.98
N SER A 79 -10.33 5.99 13.25
CA SER A 79 -10.26 5.07 14.39
C SER A 79 -11.43 4.10 14.41
N LYS A 80 -12.66 4.57 14.16
CA LYS A 80 -13.85 3.69 14.07
C LYS A 80 -13.71 2.65 12.95
N ILE A 81 -13.24 3.10 11.78
CA ILE A 81 -13.00 2.22 10.64
C ILE A 81 -11.95 1.17 11.01
N TRP A 82 -10.84 1.59 11.61
CA TRP A 82 -9.78 0.69 12.05
C TRP A 82 -10.25 -0.35 13.07
N GLU A 83 -11.04 0.05 14.08
CA GLU A 83 -11.62 -0.87 15.06
C GLU A 83 -12.51 -1.94 14.39
N GLY A 84 -13.32 -1.54 13.41
CA GLY A 84 -14.14 -2.46 12.63
C GLY A 84 -13.30 -3.48 11.85
N PHE A 85 -12.23 -3.02 11.19
CA PHE A 85 -11.29 -3.89 10.49
C PHE A 85 -10.56 -4.84 11.44
N SER A 86 -10.07 -4.34 12.58
CA SER A 86 -9.36 -5.16 13.58
C SER A 86 -10.22 -6.31 14.07
N LYS A 87 -11.47 -6.04 14.46
CA LYS A 87 -12.42 -7.08 14.91
C LYS A 87 -12.65 -8.16 13.85
N LYS A 88 -12.72 -7.78 12.58
CA LYS A 88 -12.89 -8.74 11.48
C LYS A 88 -11.65 -9.61 11.27
N ILE A 89 -10.46 -9.03 11.37
CA ILE A 89 -9.19 -9.76 11.30
C ILE A 89 -9.08 -10.75 12.46
N ASP A 90 -9.40 -10.34 13.69
CA ASP A 90 -9.31 -11.20 14.86
C ASP A 90 -10.29 -12.37 14.77
N LYS A 91 -11.52 -12.12 14.27
CA LYS A 91 -12.49 -13.17 14.00
C LYS A 91 -11.96 -14.19 12.99
N LEU A 92 -11.46 -13.74 11.83
CA LEU A 92 -10.90 -14.62 10.80
C LEU A 92 -9.70 -15.44 11.32
N LYS A 93 -8.81 -14.82 12.10
CA LYS A 93 -7.70 -15.53 12.74
C LYS A 93 -8.20 -16.61 13.69
N SER A 94 -9.19 -16.29 14.53
CA SER A 94 -9.75 -17.25 15.49
C SER A 94 -10.43 -18.44 14.81
N GLU A 95 -11.13 -18.21 13.70
CA GLU A 95 -11.77 -19.26 12.91
C GLU A 95 -10.72 -20.16 12.25
N SER A 96 -9.70 -19.57 11.62
CA SER A 96 -8.62 -20.33 10.99
C SER A 96 -7.81 -21.16 12.01
N ILE A 97 -7.56 -20.63 13.21
CA ILE A 97 -6.90 -21.40 14.29
C ILE A 97 -7.74 -22.61 14.69
N LYS A 98 -9.06 -22.42 14.89
CA LYS A 98 -9.98 -23.53 15.22
C LYS A 98 -10.00 -24.61 14.13
N GLU A 99 -9.99 -24.21 12.86
CA GLU A 99 -9.92 -25.16 11.73
C GLU A 99 -8.60 -25.95 11.72
N MET A 100 -7.47 -25.30 12.01
CA MET A 100 -6.19 -25.99 12.10
C MET A 100 -6.12 -26.94 13.31
N GLU A 101 -6.67 -26.55 14.46
CA GLU A 101 -6.73 -27.38 15.66
C GLU A 101 -7.62 -28.61 15.45
N THR A 102 -8.79 -28.44 14.84
CA THR A 102 -9.68 -29.56 14.50
C THR A 102 -8.99 -30.54 13.54
N MET A 103 -8.31 -30.03 12.50
CA MET A 103 -7.55 -30.87 11.58
C MET A 103 -6.37 -31.59 12.25
N ARG A 104 -5.67 -30.92 13.17
CA ARG A 104 -4.60 -31.54 13.97
C ARG A 104 -5.14 -32.67 14.83
N ASN A 105 -6.27 -32.46 15.51
CA ASN A 105 -6.88 -33.46 16.38
C ASN A 105 -7.37 -34.68 15.57
N ASP A 106 -8.02 -34.46 14.42
CA ASP A 106 -8.41 -35.55 13.51
C ASP A 106 -7.21 -36.36 13.02
N MET A 107 -6.09 -35.69 12.69
CA MET A 107 -4.86 -36.37 12.28
C MET A 107 -4.27 -37.24 13.41
N LEU A 108 -4.27 -36.74 14.65
CA LEU A 108 -3.81 -37.49 15.81
C LEU A 108 -4.69 -38.70 16.09
N GLU A 109 -6.01 -38.56 15.98
CA GLU A 109 -6.95 -39.66 16.19
C GLU A 109 -6.79 -40.75 15.13
N ARG A 110 -6.58 -40.37 13.86
CA ARG A 110 -6.24 -41.32 12.79
C ARG A 110 -4.89 -42.00 12.97
N LYS A 111 -3.96 -41.38 13.69
CA LYS A 111 -2.67 -42.00 14.04
C LYS A 111 -2.87 -43.03 15.16
N ARG A 112 -3.58 -42.63 16.21
CA ARG A 112 -3.96 -43.48 17.35
C ARG A 112 -4.69 -44.75 16.89
N ARG A 113 -5.71 -44.61 16.04
CA ARG A 113 -6.42 -45.77 15.45
C ARG A 113 -5.52 -46.72 14.67
N ARG A 114 -4.52 -46.19 13.95
CA ARG A 114 -3.56 -47.04 13.20
C ARG A 114 -2.62 -47.78 14.12
N GLU A 115 -2.14 -47.13 15.17
CA GLU A 115 -1.32 -47.77 16.19
C GLU A 115 -2.11 -48.87 16.93
N GLU A 116 -3.38 -48.62 17.28
CA GLU A 116 -4.28 -49.65 17.84
C GLU A 116 -4.55 -50.81 16.87
N GLU A 117 -4.79 -50.52 15.58
CA GLU A 117 -4.99 -51.54 14.55
C GLU A 117 -3.70 -52.36 14.30
N GLU A 118 -2.52 -51.73 14.38
CA GLU A 118 -1.22 -52.40 14.27
C GLU A 118 -0.92 -53.28 15.51
N GLU A 119 -1.20 -52.81 16.73
CA GLU A 119 -1.04 -53.62 17.95
C GLU A 119 -1.93 -54.88 17.91
N VAL A 120 -3.19 -54.75 17.48
CA VAL A 120 -4.12 -55.88 17.33
C VAL A 120 -3.66 -56.85 16.22
N GLN A 121 -3.04 -56.35 15.15
CA GLN A 121 -2.48 -57.20 14.08
C GLN A 121 -1.21 -57.93 14.50
N VAL A 122 -0.33 -57.32 15.29
CA VAL A 122 0.88 -57.99 15.82
C VAL A 122 0.49 -59.13 16.77
N GLU A 123 -0.54 -58.93 17.59
CA GLU A 123 -1.05 -59.96 18.52
C GLU A 123 -1.75 -61.14 17.81
N THR A 124 -2.32 -60.90 16.61
CA THR A 124 -2.93 -61.97 15.77
C THR A 124 -1.93 -62.64 14.83
N GLN A 125 -0.86 -61.96 14.43
CA GLN A 125 0.16 -62.49 13.52
C GLN A 125 1.22 -63.36 14.24
N GLU A 126 1.33 -63.27 15.57
CA GLU A 126 2.15 -64.18 16.37
C GLU A 126 1.63 -65.65 16.37
N GLN A 127 0.43 -65.90 15.84
CA GLN A 127 -0.11 -67.27 15.68
C GLN A 127 0.03 -67.90 14.28
N LEU A 128 0.49 -67.17 13.24
CA LEU A 128 0.66 -67.74 11.89
C LEU A 128 1.92 -67.18 11.20
N GLN A 129 3.03 -67.90 11.31
CA GLN A 129 4.26 -67.65 10.55
C GLN A 129 4.04 -67.96 9.07
N VAL A 130 4.03 -66.93 8.21
CA VAL A 130 4.13 -67.12 6.75
C VAL A 130 5.17 -66.16 6.17
N GLU A 131 6.17 -66.75 5.52
CA GLU A 131 7.32 -66.13 4.85
C GLU A 131 6.91 -65.14 3.71
N PRO A 132 7.59 -63.99 3.56
CA PRO A 132 7.26 -63.03 2.52
C PRO A 132 7.86 -63.43 1.16
N THR A 133 6.98 -63.82 0.24
CA THR A 133 7.33 -64.02 -1.18
C THR A 133 7.57 -62.67 -1.87
N LYS A 134 8.80 -62.47 -2.35
CA LYS A 134 9.23 -61.31 -3.15
C LYS A 134 8.48 -61.31 -4.49
N ARG A 135 7.48 -60.43 -4.64
CA ARG A 135 6.82 -60.21 -5.93
C ARG A 135 7.74 -59.40 -6.85
N SER A 136 8.15 -60.07 -7.93
CA SER A 136 8.83 -59.47 -9.09
C SER A 136 7.99 -58.35 -9.69
N ARG A 137 8.64 -57.20 -9.92
CA ARG A 137 8.04 -55.98 -10.45
C ARG A 137 8.03 -56.08 -11.97
N THR A 138 6.98 -56.66 -12.55
CA THR A 138 6.72 -56.57 -13.99
C THR A 138 6.60 -55.10 -14.39
N GLU A 139 7.30 -54.69 -15.44
CA GLU A 139 7.29 -53.36 -16.04
C GLU A 139 5.87 -52.99 -16.48
N LYS A 140 5.08 -52.42 -15.57
CA LYS A 140 3.79 -51.83 -15.93
C LYS A 140 4.04 -50.54 -16.68
N GLU A 141 3.40 -50.44 -17.84
CA GLU A 141 3.22 -49.22 -18.60
C GLU A 141 2.78 -48.08 -17.66
N VAL A 142 3.55 -47.01 -17.67
CA VAL A 142 3.42 -45.94 -16.68
C VAL A 142 2.40 -44.93 -17.21
N GLN A 143 1.24 -44.80 -16.58
CA GLN A 143 0.15 -43.93 -17.03
C GLN A 143 0.05 -42.67 -16.14
N ARG A 144 -0.26 -41.53 -16.75
CA ARG A 144 -0.59 -40.27 -16.06
C ARG A 144 -2.10 -40.14 -16.01
N ILE A 145 -2.64 -40.12 -14.79
CA ILE A 145 -4.07 -39.94 -14.56
C ILE A 145 -4.38 -38.44 -14.48
N LEU A 146 -5.20 -37.96 -15.41
CA LEU A 146 -5.74 -36.61 -15.44
C LEU A 146 -7.10 -36.60 -14.76
N CYS A 147 -7.34 -35.62 -13.88
CA CYS A 147 -8.63 -35.44 -13.25
C CYS A 147 -9.71 -35.06 -14.27
N THR A 148 -10.95 -35.03 -13.83
CA THR A 148 -12.09 -34.40 -14.53
C THR A 148 -12.57 -33.20 -13.73
N PRO A 149 -13.34 -32.27 -14.33
CA PRO A 149 -13.95 -31.17 -13.57
C PRO A 149 -14.76 -31.65 -12.35
N ALA A 150 -15.37 -32.84 -12.45
CA ALA A 150 -16.16 -33.46 -11.38
C ALA A 150 -15.31 -34.03 -10.22
N THR A 151 -14.00 -34.23 -10.40
CA THR A 151 -13.10 -34.85 -9.41
C THR A 151 -12.11 -33.86 -8.79
N ILE A 152 -12.33 -32.56 -8.97
CA ILE A 152 -11.57 -31.49 -8.32
C ILE A 152 -11.72 -31.62 -6.80
N ARG A 153 -10.63 -31.93 -6.10
CA ARG A 153 -10.63 -32.16 -4.65
C ARG A 153 -10.32 -30.88 -3.86
N GLU A 154 -11.16 -30.57 -2.88
CA GLU A 154 -10.88 -29.51 -1.90
C GLU A 154 -9.58 -29.81 -1.12
N GLY A 155 -8.78 -28.78 -0.84
CA GLY A 155 -7.51 -28.90 -0.09
C GLY A 155 -6.23 -29.02 -0.93
N ARG A 156 -6.30 -29.12 -2.26
CA ARG A 156 -5.11 -29.11 -3.14
C ARG A 156 -4.68 -27.68 -3.53
N SER A 157 -3.38 -27.51 -3.78
CA SER A 157 -2.80 -26.26 -4.28
C SER A 157 -3.32 -25.91 -5.68
N LEU A 158 -3.23 -24.63 -6.05
CA LEU A 158 -3.62 -24.17 -7.39
C LEU A 158 -2.68 -24.74 -8.45
N CYS A 159 -3.26 -25.34 -9.49
CA CYS A 159 -2.54 -25.86 -10.63
C CYS A 159 -1.79 -24.74 -11.35
N VAL A 160 -0.53 -24.98 -11.72
CA VAL A 160 0.29 -23.95 -12.41
C VAL A 160 -0.17 -23.67 -13.83
N TYR A 161 -0.97 -24.56 -14.42
CA TYR A 161 -1.43 -24.47 -15.79
C TYR A 161 -2.80 -23.78 -15.89
N CYS A 162 -3.86 -24.39 -15.34
CA CYS A 162 -5.23 -23.86 -15.45
C CYS A 162 -5.73 -23.10 -14.22
N ARG A 163 -4.92 -23.00 -13.15
CA ARG A 163 -5.27 -22.28 -11.90
C ARG A 163 -6.42 -22.86 -11.08
N GLU A 164 -6.92 -24.04 -11.43
CA GLU A 164 -7.90 -24.77 -10.62
C GLU A 164 -7.24 -25.63 -9.53
N ARG A 165 -8.03 -26.21 -8.61
CA ARG A 165 -7.55 -26.96 -7.44
C ARG A 165 -7.26 -28.44 -7.76
N HIS A 166 -6.05 -28.72 -8.24
CA HIS A 166 -5.53 -30.09 -8.41
C HIS A 166 -4.00 -30.08 -8.55
N TYR A 167 -3.37 -31.26 -8.46
CA TYR A 167 -1.94 -31.37 -8.73
C TYR A 167 -1.67 -31.08 -10.20
N SER A 168 -0.62 -30.30 -10.50
CA SER A 168 -0.32 -29.91 -11.89
C SER A 168 -0.06 -31.10 -12.81
N ASP A 169 0.38 -32.24 -12.27
CA ASP A 169 0.52 -33.48 -13.03
C ASP A 169 -0.82 -34.04 -13.50
N GLU A 170 -1.90 -33.85 -12.74
CA GLU A 170 -3.25 -34.36 -13.01
C GLU A 170 -4.11 -33.36 -13.82
N CYS A 171 -3.49 -32.31 -14.40
CA CYS A 171 -4.22 -31.22 -15.05
C CYS A 171 -4.92 -31.65 -16.34
N TYR A 172 -6.25 -31.53 -16.36
CA TYR A 172 -7.09 -31.88 -17.50
C TYR A 172 -7.24 -30.74 -18.51
N GLY A 173 -7.14 -29.49 -18.04
CA GLY A 173 -7.30 -28.31 -18.91
C GLY A 173 -6.13 -28.11 -19.87
N ILE A 174 -4.91 -28.52 -19.49
CA ILE A 174 -3.72 -28.47 -20.34
C ILE A 174 -3.06 -29.85 -20.36
N VAL A 175 -3.34 -30.61 -21.42
CA VAL A 175 -2.93 -32.02 -21.59
C VAL A 175 -1.57 -32.15 -22.27
N ASP A 176 -1.32 -31.29 -23.27
CA ASP A 176 -0.13 -31.35 -24.11
C ASP A 176 1.16 -30.97 -23.36
N ILE A 177 2.21 -31.77 -23.53
CA ILE A 177 3.48 -31.61 -22.82
C ILE A 177 4.24 -30.38 -23.30
N GLU A 178 4.22 -30.06 -24.58
CA GLU A 178 4.92 -28.88 -25.11
C GLU A 178 4.29 -27.59 -24.59
N THR A 179 2.96 -27.52 -24.60
CA THR A 179 2.18 -26.43 -24.00
C THR A 179 2.51 -26.27 -22.51
N ARG A 180 2.59 -27.38 -21.75
CA ARG A 180 3.00 -27.33 -20.34
C ARG A 180 4.41 -26.78 -20.15
N LYS A 181 5.37 -27.14 -21.03
CA LYS A 181 6.74 -26.62 -20.99
C LYS A 181 6.78 -25.12 -21.26
N GLU A 182 6.03 -24.65 -22.24
CA GLU A 182 5.92 -23.22 -22.56
C GLU A 182 5.35 -22.40 -21.41
N ILE A 183 4.27 -22.87 -20.77
CA ILE A 183 3.68 -22.19 -19.62
C ILE A 183 4.70 -22.07 -18.47
N VAL A 184 5.44 -23.14 -18.18
CA VAL A 184 6.46 -23.12 -17.10
C VAL A 184 7.62 -22.17 -17.44
N LYS A 185 8.04 -22.13 -18.72
CA LYS A 185 9.07 -21.21 -19.20
C LYS A 185 8.63 -19.75 -19.05
N ASN A 186 7.40 -19.44 -19.46
CA ASN A 186 6.85 -18.08 -19.48
C ASN A 186 6.46 -17.58 -18.07
N SER A 187 6.06 -18.47 -17.17
CA SER A 187 5.66 -18.12 -15.79
C SER A 187 6.81 -17.97 -14.80
N ASN A 188 8.06 -17.92 -15.30
CA ASN A 188 9.29 -17.85 -14.50
C ASN A 188 9.38 -18.92 -13.38
N ARG A 189 8.86 -20.12 -13.63
CA ARG A 189 8.87 -21.23 -12.67
C ARG A 189 10.04 -22.19 -12.91
N CYS A 190 10.47 -22.88 -11.85
CA CYS A 190 11.49 -23.91 -11.96
C CYS A 190 10.93 -25.16 -12.67
N LYS A 191 11.59 -25.58 -13.76
CA LYS A 191 11.17 -26.77 -14.54
C LYS A 191 11.18 -28.10 -13.78
N ARG A 192 11.83 -28.14 -12.61
CA ARG A 192 12.04 -29.36 -11.80
C ARG A 192 11.04 -29.48 -10.64
N CYS A 193 10.64 -28.36 -10.03
CA CYS A 193 9.74 -28.35 -8.87
C CYS A 193 8.49 -27.48 -9.04
N LEU A 194 8.37 -26.76 -10.16
CA LEU A 194 7.30 -25.79 -10.47
C LEU A 194 7.17 -24.62 -9.49
N GLY A 195 8.10 -24.47 -8.53
CA GLY A 195 8.17 -23.33 -7.62
C GLY A 195 8.65 -22.04 -8.31
N ASP A 196 8.45 -20.91 -7.64
CA ASP A 196 8.98 -19.62 -8.07
C ASP A 196 10.51 -19.66 -8.06
N LYS A 197 11.17 -19.22 -9.14
CA LYS A 197 12.64 -19.19 -9.22
C LYS A 197 13.27 -18.21 -8.23
N GLN A 198 12.57 -17.17 -7.77
CA GLN A 198 13.15 -16.14 -6.90
C GLN A 198 13.37 -16.62 -5.45
N ASN A 199 12.57 -17.57 -4.97
CA ASN A 199 12.58 -18.04 -3.56
C ASN A 199 13.02 -19.50 -3.41
N HIS A 200 13.84 -19.98 -4.35
CA HIS A 200 14.09 -21.41 -4.50
C HIS A 200 15.41 -21.86 -3.86
N THR A 201 15.38 -22.38 -2.63
CA THR A 201 16.58 -22.85 -1.90
C THR A 201 16.88 -24.34 -2.04
N THR A 202 15.92 -25.22 -2.38
CA THR A 202 16.18 -26.68 -2.49
C THR A 202 15.38 -27.36 -3.62
N CYS A 203 16.06 -27.73 -4.73
CA CYS A 203 15.48 -28.55 -5.81
C CYS A 203 16.12 -29.93 -5.80
N ASN A 204 15.48 -30.90 -5.15
CA ASN A 204 15.96 -32.29 -5.20
C ASN A 204 14.87 -33.31 -5.59
N LYS A 205 13.75 -32.85 -6.15
CA LYS A 205 12.70 -33.75 -6.64
C LYS A 205 13.15 -34.46 -7.92
N LYS A 206 12.92 -35.77 -7.98
CA LYS A 206 13.05 -36.60 -9.19
C LYS A 206 11.68 -36.86 -9.80
N CYS A 207 11.62 -37.00 -11.11
CA CYS A 207 10.41 -37.35 -11.83
C CYS A 207 9.94 -38.76 -11.41
N HIS A 208 8.66 -38.91 -11.05
CA HIS A 208 8.10 -40.21 -10.62
C HIS A 208 7.94 -41.22 -11.76
N TYR A 209 7.94 -40.75 -13.00
CA TYR A 209 7.74 -41.58 -14.19
C TYR A 209 9.04 -42.09 -14.82
N CYS A 210 10.15 -41.37 -14.63
CA CYS A 210 11.41 -41.71 -15.30
C CYS A 210 12.66 -41.58 -14.43
N ASP A 211 12.49 -41.24 -13.15
CA ASP A 211 13.55 -40.99 -12.16
C ASP A 211 14.57 -39.89 -12.52
N SER A 212 14.39 -39.19 -13.65
CA SER A 212 15.23 -38.05 -14.04
C SER A 212 15.06 -36.88 -13.08
N ARG A 213 16.16 -36.18 -12.78
CA ARG A 213 16.15 -34.92 -12.02
C ARG A 213 15.98 -33.68 -12.89
N ASN A 214 15.86 -33.81 -14.21
CA ASN A 214 15.90 -32.66 -15.12
C ASN A 214 14.55 -31.94 -15.31
N HIS A 215 13.45 -32.57 -14.94
CA HIS A 215 12.09 -32.06 -15.11
C HIS A 215 11.16 -32.51 -13.97
N HIS A 216 10.05 -31.79 -13.79
CA HIS A 216 8.94 -32.16 -12.93
C HIS A 216 8.07 -33.23 -13.59
N SER A 217 7.43 -34.12 -12.83
CA SER A 217 6.61 -35.24 -13.36
C SER A 217 5.53 -34.81 -14.37
N SER A 218 4.94 -33.62 -14.18
CA SER A 218 3.95 -33.02 -15.10
C SER A 218 4.48 -32.64 -16.48
N LEU A 219 5.80 -32.59 -16.64
CA LEU A 219 6.51 -32.30 -17.89
C LEU A 219 7.15 -33.56 -18.50
N CYS A 220 6.91 -34.73 -17.91
CA CYS A 220 7.49 -35.98 -18.40
C CYS A 220 6.78 -36.45 -19.68
N PRO A 221 7.52 -36.79 -20.76
CA PRO A 221 6.91 -37.32 -21.97
C PRO A 221 6.67 -38.84 -21.90
N LYS A 222 7.20 -39.55 -20.89
CA LYS A 222 7.07 -41.01 -20.79
C LYS A 222 5.64 -41.52 -20.57
N PRO A 223 4.84 -40.95 -19.65
CA PRO A 223 3.55 -41.53 -19.37
C PRO A 223 2.51 -41.13 -20.40
N GLU A 224 1.64 -42.08 -20.76
CA GLU A 224 0.44 -41.81 -21.54
C GLU A 224 -0.65 -41.18 -20.66
N ASN A 225 -1.39 -40.23 -21.22
CA ASN A 225 -2.44 -39.52 -20.49
C ASN A 225 -3.74 -40.35 -20.50
N GLN A 226 -4.30 -40.62 -19.31
CA GLN A 226 -5.61 -41.24 -19.14
C GLN A 226 -6.49 -40.36 -18.26
N PHE A 227 -7.76 -40.20 -18.62
CA PHE A 227 -8.71 -39.42 -17.82
C PHE A 227 -9.37 -40.32 -16.78
N THR A 228 -9.60 -39.79 -15.57
CA THR A 228 -10.43 -40.49 -14.57
C THR A 228 -11.85 -40.66 -15.11
N SER A 229 -12.38 -41.88 -15.01
CA SER A 229 -13.79 -42.21 -15.29
C SER A 229 -14.75 -41.48 -14.36
#